data_AF-A0A6N7HHQ5-F1
#
_entry.id   AF-A0A6N7HHQ5-F1
#
_cell.length_a   1.000
_cell.length_b   1.000
_cell.length_c   1.000
_cell.angle_alpha   90.00
_cell.angle_beta   90.00
_cell.angle_gamma   90.00
#
_symmetry.space_group_name_H-M   'P 1'
#
loop_
_entity.id
_entity.type
_entity.pdbx_description
1 polymer ?
#
loop_
_entity_poly.entity_id
_entity_poly.type
_entity_poly.pdbx_seq_one_letter_code
_entity_poly.pdbx_strand_id
1 'polypeptide(L)'
;MARFARGGKDAVTVRQVLRHRSGFATGGSALGDIRAMTDWDLSVRRVERVAPRWAPGAVPAYQFLSYGFTLGELVRRITGTPVEWLLGELVLGPLDARDTHLGLTPRLWSRHVPLAAGGPVGRLVSAVVNRPATRAAVIPSAGVSTTARDVARFYAALLDGELLRPATLATLLTPTSDGEIDRYARVPLRWSEGFQLGGRPHVPGAISPMGRTSSRRAFGHNGSNCCLAWADPDRRLAYAYLTNRITTRRADITHHAAVADAVLAEL
;
A
#
# COMPACT_ATOMS: atom_id res chain seq x y z
N MET A 1 -16.63 4.91 -16.26
CA MET A 1 -17.30 4.43 -15.02
C MET A 1 -18.43 5.39 -14.61
N ALA A 2 -19.60 5.34 -15.25
CA ALA A 2 -20.70 6.31 -15.00
C ALA A 2 -21.16 6.36 -13.53
N ARG A 3 -21.06 5.25 -12.79
CA ARG A 3 -21.39 5.20 -11.36
C ARG A 3 -20.34 5.85 -10.47
N PHE A 4 -19.05 5.80 -10.84
CA PHE A 4 -17.98 6.46 -10.08
C PHE A 4 -18.10 7.99 -10.16
N ALA A 5 -18.47 8.53 -11.32
CA ALA A 5 -18.65 9.97 -11.54
C ALA A 5 -19.72 10.60 -10.62
N ARG A 6 -20.63 9.79 -10.05
CA ARG A 6 -21.66 10.25 -9.11
C ARG A 6 -21.01 10.94 -7.90
N GLY A 7 -21.63 12.01 -7.41
CA GLY A 7 -21.14 12.75 -6.23
C GLY A 7 -19.92 13.64 -6.51
N GLY A 8 -19.77 14.17 -7.72
CA GLY A 8 -18.74 15.17 -8.07
C GLY A 8 -17.35 14.59 -8.30
N LYS A 9 -17.27 13.33 -8.77
CA LYS A 9 -16.00 12.63 -9.04
C LYS A 9 -15.68 12.49 -10.53
N ASP A 10 -16.44 13.16 -11.39
CA ASP A 10 -16.30 13.15 -12.85
C ASP A 10 -14.93 13.66 -13.32
N ALA A 11 -14.34 14.62 -12.62
CA ALA A 11 -13.01 15.15 -12.91
C ALA A 11 -11.85 14.34 -12.29
N VAL A 12 -12.12 13.30 -11.50
CA VAL A 12 -11.07 12.52 -10.85
C VAL A 12 -10.36 11.62 -11.86
N THR A 13 -9.04 11.78 -11.99
CA THR A 13 -8.21 10.97 -12.88
C THR A 13 -7.58 9.77 -12.18
N VAL A 14 -7.15 8.77 -12.95
CA VAL A 14 -6.38 7.62 -12.44
C VAL A 14 -5.11 8.08 -11.73
N ARG A 15 -4.40 9.07 -12.30
CA ARG A 15 -3.19 9.63 -11.67
C ARG A 15 -3.50 10.29 -10.33
N GLN A 16 -4.63 10.99 -10.20
CA GLN A 16 -5.04 11.53 -8.89
C GLN A 16 -5.33 10.43 -7.87
N VAL A 17 -5.91 9.30 -8.27
CA VAL A 17 -6.07 8.15 -7.36
C VAL A 17 -4.70 7.59 -6.96
N LEU A 18 -3.81 7.32 -7.92
CA LEU A 18 -2.46 6.80 -7.66
C LEU A 18 -1.64 7.69 -6.72
N ARG A 19 -1.89 9.00 -6.73
CA ARG A 19 -1.21 10.01 -5.92
C ARG A 19 -1.89 10.32 -4.58
N HIS A 20 -2.94 9.59 -4.22
CA HIS A 20 -3.78 9.88 -3.05
C HIS A 20 -4.41 11.29 -3.07
N ARG A 21 -4.73 11.81 -4.25
CA ARG A 21 -5.32 13.13 -4.48
C ARG A 21 -6.70 13.05 -5.14
N SER A 22 -7.41 11.93 -4.99
CA SER A 22 -8.78 11.75 -5.52
C SER A 22 -9.83 12.59 -4.79
N GLY A 23 -9.46 13.22 -3.67
CA GLY A 23 -10.35 14.07 -2.87
C GLY A 23 -11.11 13.33 -1.76
N PHE A 24 -10.93 12.02 -1.61
CA PHE A 24 -11.51 11.23 -0.50
C PHE A 24 -10.50 10.19 -0.01
N ALA A 25 -10.49 9.93 1.30
CA ALA A 25 -9.57 8.95 1.92
C ALA A 25 -10.24 7.60 2.25
N THR A 26 -11.58 7.58 2.31
CA THR A 26 -12.39 6.39 2.65
C THR A 26 -13.67 6.40 1.81
N GLY A 27 -14.39 5.29 1.73
CA GLY A 27 -15.73 5.19 1.14
C GLY A 27 -16.84 5.80 1.99
N GLY A 28 -16.51 6.84 2.77
CA GLY A 28 -17.40 7.56 3.70
C GLY A 28 -16.89 7.54 5.14
N SER A 29 -16.40 6.41 5.62
CA SER A 29 -15.76 6.30 6.94
C SER A 29 -14.86 5.07 7.03
N ALA A 30 -13.80 5.14 7.85
CA ALA A 30 -12.87 4.02 8.04
C ALA A 30 -13.56 2.77 8.61
N LEU A 31 -14.42 2.95 9.62
CA LEU A 31 -15.17 1.83 10.21
C LEU A 31 -16.14 1.18 9.22
N GLY A 32 -16.79 2.00 8.37
CA GLY A 32 -17.67 1.46 7.33
C GLY A 32 -16.89 0.69 6.26
N ASP A 33 -15.69 1.15 5.90
CA ASP A 33 -14.84 0.45 4.94
C ASP A 33 -14.35 -0.88 5.52
N ILE A 34 -13.94 -0.92 6.79
CA ILE A 34 -13.57 -2.16 7.50
C ILE A 34 -14.73 -3.15 7.52
N ARG A 35 -15.96 -2.69 7.75
CA ARG A 35 -17.14 -3.57 7.73
C ARG A 35 -17.46 -4.12 6.35
N ALA A 36 -17.14 -3.35 5.30
CA ALA A 36 -17.41 -3.74 3.92
C ALA A 36 -16.27 -4.52 3.25
N MET A 37 -15.05 -4.50 3.80
CA MET A 37 -13.84 -4.92 3.07
C MET A 37 -13.84 -6.38 2.58
N THR A 38 -14.65 -7.26 3.16
CA THR A 38 -14.77 -8.65 2.69
C THR A 38 -15.82 -8.84 1.59
N ASP A 39 -16.57 -7.79 1.27
CA ASP A 39 -17.56 -7.72 0.18
C ASP A 39 -17.06 -6.69 -0.85
N TRP A 40 -16.59 -7.20 -1.99
CA TRP A 40 -16.07 -6.39 -3.09
C TRP A 40 -17.09 -5.36 -3.58
N ASP A 41 -18.31 -5.81 -3.88
CA ASP A 41 -19.33 -4.97 -4.48
C ASP A 41 -19.81 -3.90 -3.49
N LEU A 42 -19.93 -4.23 -2.20
CA LEU A 42 -20.25 -3.25 -1.18
C LEU A 42 -19.14 -2.21 -1.05
N SER A 43 -17.87 -2.63 -1.08
CA SER A 43 -16.72 -1.73 -1.02
C SER A 43 -16.67 -0.79 -2.23
N VAL A 44 -16.90 -1.31 -3.44
CA VAL A 44 -17.01 -0.51 -4.67
C VAL A 44 -18.20 0.46 -4.58
N ARG A 45 -19.38 0.01 -4.14
CA ARG A 45 -20.56 0.89 -3.97
C ARG A 45 -20.29 2.03 -3.00
N ARG A 46 -19.51 1.81 -1.95
CA ARG A 46 -19.10 2.86 -1.00
C ARG A 46 -18.20 3.90 -1.67
N VAL A 47 -17.23 3.46 -2.47
CA VAL A 47 -16.39 4.33 -3.30
C VAL A 47 -17.22 5.11 -4.32
N GLU A 48 -18.18 4.46 -4.98
CA GLU A 48 -19.06 5.13 -5.97
C GLU A 48 -19.92 6.23 -5.31
N ARG A 49 -20.36 6.03 -4.06
CA ARG A 49 -21.26 6.96 -3.34
C ARG A 49 -20.56 8.11 -2.62
N VAL A 50 -19.32 7.96 -2.19
CA VAL A 50 -18.63 9.00 -1.42
C VAL A 50 -18.40 10.25 -2.27
N ALA A 51 -18.71 11.43 -1.73
CA ALA A 51 -18.35 12.70 -2.34
C ALA A 51 -16.91 13.10 -1.93
N PRO A 52 -16.11 13.71 -2.82
CA PRO A 52 -14.84 14.29 -2.45
C PRO A 52 -15.01 15.28 -1.29
N ARG A 53 -14.19 15.12 -0.25
CA ARG A 53 -14.06 16.08 0.84
C ARG A 53 -13.18 17.26 0.44
N TRP A 54 -12.26 17.04 -0.49
CA TRP A 54 -11.37 18.05 -1.05
C TRP A 54 -11.51 18.06 -2.56
N ALA A 55 -11.23 19.20 -3.19
CA ALA A 55 -11.15 19.27 -4.65
C ALA A 55 -10.13 18.25 -5.18
N PRO A 56 -10.45 17.45 -6.21
CA PRO A 56 -9.51 16.51 -6.82
C PRO A 56 -8.19 17.19 -7.20
N GLY A 57 -7.06 16.60 -6.83
CA GLY A 57 -5.73 17.16 -7.03
C GLY A 57 -5.22 18.06 -5.90
N ALA A 58 -6.10 18.67 -5.10
CA ALA A 58 -5.71 19.76 -4.20
C ALA A 58 -4.76 19.35 -3.07
N VAL A 59 -5.03 18.22 -2.40
CA VAL A 59 -4.25 17.78 -1.23
C VAL A 59 -4.04 16.27 -1.25
N PRO A 60 -2.91 15.76 -0.73
CA PRO A 60 -2.72 14.34 -0.51
C PRO A 60 -3.53 13.89 0.71
N ALA A 61 -4.23 12.78 0.57
CA ALA A 61 -4.98 12.13 1.62
C ALA A 61 -4.96 10.62 1.39
N TYR A 62 -4.10 9.91 2.12
CA TYR A 62 -3.91 8.47 2.01
C TYR A 62 -5.27 7.74 1.98
N GLN A 63 -5.52 7.06 0.87
CA GLN A 63 -6.74 6.29 0.66
C GLN A 63 -6.57 4.92 1.30
N PHE A 64 -7.22 4.71 2.45
CA PHE A 64 -6.93 3.56 3.30
C PHE A 64 -7.26 2.21 2.65
N LEU A 65 -8.55 1.89 2.51
CA LEU A 65 -9.02 0.68 1.81
C LEU A 65 -9.58 1.01 0.43
N SER A 66 -10.12 2.23 0.28
CA SER A 66 -10.74 2.69 -0.96
C SER A 66 -9.76 2.74 -2.13
N TYR A 67 -8.44 2.88 -1.89
CA TYR A 67 -7.42 2.87 -2.94
C TYR A 67 -7.47 1.59 -3.77
N GLY A 68 -7.37 0.44 -3.07
CA GLY A 68 -7.32 -0.88 -3.69
C GLY A 68 -8.61 -1.24 -4.41
N PHE A 69 -9.77 -0.91 -3.83
CA PHE A 69 -11.05 -1.14 -4.51
C PHE A 69 -11.26 -0.21 -5.71
N THR A 70 -10.80 1.05 -5.64
CA THR A 70 -10.90 1.98 -6.78
C THR A 70 -10.07 1.49 -7.97
N LEU A 71 -8.80 1.16 -7.74
CA LEU A 71 -7.89 0.72 -8.80
C LEU A 71 -8.20 -0.71 -9.27
N GLY A 72 -8.53 -1.61 -8.36
CA GLY A 72 -8.90 -2.98 -8.70
C GLY A 72 -10.18 -3.04 -9.54
N GLU A 73 -11.19 -2.23 -9.21
CA GLU A 73 -12.42 -2.14 -10.01
C GLU A 73 -12.18 -1.49 -11.37
N LEU A 74 -11.30 -0.48 -11.45
CA LEU A 74 -10.88 0.10 -12.73
C LEU A 74 -10.25 -0.98 -13.63
N VAL A 75 -9.29 -1.74 -13.10
CA VAL A 75 -8.61 -2.82 -13.80
C VAL A 75 -9.61 -3.89 -14.26
N ARG A 76 -10.51 -4.34 -13.37
CA ARG A 76 -11.57 -5.30 -13.71
C ARG A 76 -12.46 -4.82 -14.85
N ARG A 77 -12.83 -3.54 -14.88
CA ARG A 77 -13.68 -2.98 -15.94
C ARG A 77 -12.97 -2.82 -17.27
N ILE A 78 -11.66 -2.53 -17.26
CA ILE A 78 -10.87 -2.40 -18.49
C ILE A 78 -10.60 -3.76 -19.09
N THR A 79 -10.26 -4.74 -18.26
CA THR A 79 -9.73 -6.04 -18.70
C THR A 79 -10.76 -7.17 -18.70
N GLY A 80 -11.90 -7.00 -18.02
CA GLY A 80 -12.85 -8.08 -17.73
C GLY A 80 -12.33 -9.11 -16.72
N THR A 81 -11.11 -8.95 -16.18
CA THR A 81 -10.42 -9.97 -15.38
C THR A 81 -10.29 -9.54 -13.92
N PRO A 82 -10.53 -10.42 -12.93
CA PRO A 82 -10.28 -10.13 -11.51
C PRO A 82 -8.84 -9.69 -11.23
N VAL A 83 -8.66 -8.74 -10.31
CA VAL A 83 -7.35 -8.11 -10.04
C VAL A 83 -6.34 -9.12 -9.49
N GLU A 84 -6.80 -10.07 -8.69
CA GLU A 84 -6.01 -11.14 -8.11
C GLU A 84 -5.50 -12.15 -9.15
N TRP A 85 -6.21 -12.31 -10.28
CA TRP A 85 -5.76 -13.13 -11.39
C TRP A 85 -4.69 -12.41 -12.20
N LEU A 86 -4.89 -11.13 -12.50
CA LEU A 86 -3.89 -10.31 -13.17
C LEU A 86 -2.62 -10.14 -12.32
N LEU A 87 -2.74 -10.05 -11.00
CA LEU A 87 -1.58 -10.09 -10.10
C LEU A 87 -0.80 -11.40 -10.29
N GLY A 88 -1.49 -12.53 -10.33
CA GLY A 88 -0.90 -13.84 -10.59
C GLY A 88 -0.18 -13.92 -11.93
N GLU A 89 -0.85 -13.50 -13.00
CA GLU A 89 -0.37 -13.62 -14.38
C GLU A 89 0.75 -12.62 -14.70
N LEU A 90 0.59 -11.35 -14.34
CA LEU A 90 1.47 -10.26 -14.78
C LEU A 90 2.64 -10.00 -13.83
N VAL A 91 2.56 -10.47 -12.58
CA VAL A 91 3.56 -10.17 -11.55
C VAL A 91 4.08 -11.43 -10.89
N LEU A 92 3.23 -12.25 -10.29
CA LEU A 92 3.71 -13.36 -9.45
C LEU A 92 4.31 -14.51 -10.28
N GLY A 93 3.67 -14.87 -11.39
CA GLY A 93 4.13 -15.91 -12.31
C GLY A 93 5.50 -15.61 -12.91
N PRO A 94 5.71 -14.43 -13.55
CA PRO A 94 7.00 -14.03 -14.10
C PRO A 94 8.15 -14.03 -13.07
N LEU A 95 7.83 -13.77 -11.80
CA LEU A 95 8.82 -13.72 -10.70
C LEU A 95 8.99 -15.04 -9.93
N ASP A 96 8.25 -16.09 -10.30
CA ASP A 96 8.16 -17.33 -9.54
C ASP A 96 7.84 -17.10 -8.03
N ALA A 97 7.00 -16.10 -7.75
CA ALA A 97 6.61 -15.70 -6.39
C ALA A 97 5.47 -16.58 -5.85
N ARG A 98 5.82 -17.81 -5.43
CA ARG A 98 4.85 -18.87 -5.08
C ARG A 98 4.17 -18.73 -3.73
N ASP A 99 4.72 -17.90 -2.83
CA ASP A 99 4.22 -17.73 -1.47
C ASP A 99 3.55 -16.36 -1.26
N THR A 100 3.05 -15.78 -2.35
CA THR A 100 2.30 -14.52 -2.35
C THR A 100 0.88 -14.74 -2.82
N HIS A 101 -0.09 -14.30 -2.00
CA HIS A 101 -1.51 -14.53 -2.24
C HIS A 101 -2.32 -13.30 -1.91
N LEU A 102 -3.15 -12.85 -2.86
CA LEU A 102 -4.24 -11.91 -2.62
C LEU A 102 -5.54 -12.71 -2.51
N GLY A 103 -5.93 -13.02 -1.27
CA GLY A 103 -6.92 -14.05 -0.97
C GLY A 103 -6.25 -15.38 -0.63
N LEU A 104 -6.07 -15.65 0.66
CA LEU A 104 -5.44 -16.85 1.17
C LEU A 104 -6.41 -18.04 1.08
N THR A 105 -6.00 -19.09 0.37
CA THR A 105 -6.82 -20.31 0.26
C THR A 105 -6.81 -21.12 1.57
N PRO A 106 -7.86 -21.90 1.87
CA PRO A 106 -7.90 -22.73 3.08
C PRO A 106 -6.72 -23.70 3.23
N ARG A 107 -6.15 -24.18 2.12
CA ARG A 107 -4.99 -25.10 2.11
C ARG A 107 -3.73 -24.47 2.71
N LEU A 108 -3.61 -23.15 2.66
CA LEU A 108 -2.46 -22.40 3.16
C LEU A 108 -2.68 -21.87 4.58
N TRP A 109 -3.83 -22.14 5.19
CA TRP A 109 -4.18 -21.62 6.51
C TRP A 109 -3.19 -22.03 7.60
N SER A 110 -2.60 -23.22 7.52
CA SER A 110 -1.57 -23.69 8.46
C SER A 110 -0.28 -22.86 8.42
N ARG A 111 -0.03 -22.14 7.32
CA ARG A 111 1.14 -21.27 7.14
C ARG A 111 0.83 -19.81 7.50
N HIS A 112 -0.42 -19.48 7.81
CA HIS A 112 -0.82 -18.12 8.18
C HIS A 112 -0.20 -17.74 9.53
N VAL A 113 0.54 -16.63 9.55
CA VAL A 113 1.05 -16.03 10.77
C VAL A 113 0.07 -14.94 11.23
N PRO A 114 -0.68 -15.13 12.32
CA PRO A 114 -1.69 -14.17 12.76
C PRO A 114 -1.03 -12.89 13.26
N LEU A 115 -1.64 -11.74 12.94
CA LEU A 115 -1.25 -10.44 13.45
C LEU A 115 -1.48 -10.38 14.97
N ALA A 116 -0.49 -9.93 15.72
CA ALA A 116 -0.53 -9.71 17.14
C ALA A 116 -0.30 -8.21 17.43
N ALA A 117 -1.38 -7.45 17.49
CA ALA A 117 -1.33 -6.02 17.84
C ALA A 117 -1.65 -5.77 19.33
N GLY A 118 -0.84 -4.94 19.98
CA GLY A 118 -0.97 -4.59 21.39
C GLY A 118 -2.13 -3.62 21.69
N GLY A 119 -2.57 -3.60 22.96
CA GLY A 119 -3.60 -2.69 23.46
C GLY A 119 -5.05 -3.03 23.03
N PRO A 120 -6.06 -2.34 23.56
CA PRO A 120 -7.47 -2.65 23.29
C PRO A 120 -7.87 -2.53 21.81
N VAL A 121 -7.45 -1.44 21.15
CA VAL A 121 -7.72 -1.21 19.72
C VAL A 121 -6.96 -2.23 18.86
N GLY A 122 -5.70 -2.53 19.19
CA GLY A 122 -4.91 -3.53 18.47
C GLY A 122 -5.51 -4.92 18.55
N ARG A 123 -6.05 -5.33 19.71
CA ARG A 123 -6.77 -6.60 19.84
C ARG A 123 -7.99 -6.68 18.91
N LEU A 124 -8.76 -5.60 18.79
CA LEU A 124 -9.89 -5.55 17.86
C LEU A 124 -9.42 -5.65 16.40
N VAL A 125 -8.37 -4.91 16.03
CA VAL A 125 -7.76 -5.00 14.69
C VAL A 125 -7.34 -6.44 14.40
N SER A 126 -6.58 -7.06 15.31
CA SER A 126 -6.12 -8.45 15.20
C SER A 126 -7.29 -9.41 15.02
N ALA A 127 -8.34 -9.27 15.83
CA ALA A 127 -9.54 -10.12 15.77
C ALA A 127 -10.34 -9.97 14.47
N VAL A 128 -10.21 -8.84 13.77
CA VAL A 128 -10.83 -8.63 12.45
C VAL A 128 -9.92 -9.16 11.35
N VAL A 129 -8.65 -8.75 11.31
CA VAL A 129 -7.76 -9.09 10.21
C VAL A 129 -7.41 -10.58 10.17
N ASN A 130 -7.38 -11.25 11.32
CA ASN A 130 -7.01 -12.67 11.40
C ASN A 130 -8.18 -13.62 11.12
N ARG A 131 -9.37 -13.11 10.80
CA ARG A 131 -10.51 -13.97 10.46
C ARG A 131 -10.23 -14.72 9.15
N PRO A 132 -10.56 -16.02 9.04
CA PRO A 132 -10.48 -16.76 7.78
C PRO A 132 -11.16 -16.02 6.62
N ALA A 133 -12.36 -15.49 6.84
CA ALA A 133 -13.09 -14.72 5.84
C ALA A 133 -12.35 -13.46 5.38
N THR A 134 -11.63 -12.77 6.28
CA THR A 134 -10.85 -11.58 5.91
C THR A 134 -9.59 -11.93 5.14
N ARG A 135 -8.91 -13.02 5.52
CA ARG A 135 -7.71 -13.49 4.82
C ARG A 135 -8.03 -14.11 3.46
N ALA A 136 -9.19 -14.74 3.31
CA ALA A 136 -9.66 -15.30 2.05
C ALA A 136 -10.17 -14.22 1.07
N ALA A 137 -10.56 -13.05 1.57
CA ALA A 137 -11.09 -11.97 0.74
C ALA A 137 -9.99 -11.27 -0.09
N VAL A 138 -10.37 -10.82 -1.28
CA VAL A 138 -9.53 -9.99 -2.16
C VAL A 138 -9.61 -8.54 -1.69
N ILE A 139 -8.60 -8.10 -0.93
CA ILE A 139 -8.51 -6.73 -0.38
C ILE A 139 -7.19 -6.11 -0.87
N PRO A 140 -7.13 -5.45 -2.05
CA PRO A 140 -5.84 -5.06 -2.64
C PRO A 140 -4.99 -4.12 -1.77
N SER A 141 -5.63 -3.30 -0.92
CA SER A 141 -4.93 -2.39 -0.01
C SER A 141 -4.37 -3.03 1.28
N ALA A 142 -4.81 -4.23 1.67
CA ALA A 142 -4.52 -4.76 3.01
C ALA A 142 -4.56 -6.30 3.16
N GLY A 143 -4.89 -7.04 2.10
CA GLY A 143 -5.21 -8.47 2.14
C GLY A 143 -4.11 -9.40 1.63
N VAL A 144 -3.00 -8.86 1.11
CA VAL A 144 -1.89 -9.68 0.62
C VAL A 144 -1.24 -10.43 1.79
N SER A 145 -1.09 -11.74 1.64
CA SER A 145 -0.22 -12.59 2.47
C SER A 145 1.00 -12.95 1.64
N THR A 146 2.21 -12.70 2.14
CA THR A 146 3.46 -12.88 1.38
C THR A 146 4.63 -13.22 2.30
N THR A 147 5.77 -13.59 1.72
CA THR A 147 7.05 -13.76 2.40
C THR A 147 7.97 -12.56 2.13
N ALA A 148 8.95 -12.32 3.02
CA ALA A 148 9.93 -11.27 2.80
C ALA A 148 10.73 -11.50 1.51
N ARG A 149 10.98 -12.77 1.16
CA ARG A 149 11.68 -13.17 -0.06
C ARG A 149 10.91 -12.75 -1.32
N ASP A 150 9.62 -13.07 -1.41
CA ASP A 150 8.83 -12.78 -2.61
C ASP A 150 8.62 -11.29 -2.82
N VAL A 151 8.33 -10.53 -1.75
CA VAL A 151 8.18 -9.08 -1.89
C VAL A 151 9.52 -8.38 -2.16
N ALA A 152 10.65 -8.89 -1.64
CA ALA A 152 11.98 -8.39 -2.02
C ALA A 152 12.28 -8.65 -3.49
N ARG A 153 11.94 -9.85 -4.01
CA ARG A 153 12.06 -10.17 -5.45
C ARG A 153 11.23 -9.24 -6.32
N PHE A 154 10.00 -8.92 -5.91
CA PHE A 154 9.17 -7.94 -6.61
C PHE A 154 9.86 -6.57 -6.74
N TYR A 155 10.43 -6.06 -5.65
CA TYR A 155 11.16 -4.79 -5.68
C TYR A 155 12.47 -4.87 -6.48
N ALA A 156 13.18 -6.00 -6.45
CA ALA A 156 14.38 -6.23 -7.27
C ALA A 156 14.02 -6.23 -8.77
N ALA A 157 12.98 -6.94 -9.17
CA ALA A 157 12.51 -6.98 -10.55
C ALA A 157 12.03 -5.62 -11.07
N LEU A 158 11.48 -4.77 -10.20
CA LEU A 158 11.19 -3.37 -10.55
C LEU A 158 12.47 -2.57 -10.84
N LEU A 159 13.53 -2.78 -10.06
CA LEU A 159 14.82 -2.11 -10.29
C LEU A 159 15.49 -2.58 -11.59
N ASP A 160 15.36 -3.86 -11.90
CA ASP A 160 15.93 -4.47 -13.11
C ASP A 160 15.08 -4.21 -14.37
N GLY A 161 13.91 -3.58 -14.21
CA GLY A 161 13.04 -3.20 -15.34
C GLY A 161 12.28 -4.38 -15.95
N GLU A 162 12.17 -5.51 -15.23
CA GLU A 162 11.51 -6.73 -15.70
C GLU A 162 9.98 -6.57 -15.74
N LEU A 163 9.41 -5.80 -14.81
CA LEU A 163 7.97 -5.62 -14.68
C LEU A 163 7.44 -4.36 -15.37
N LEU A 164 8.27 -3.33 -15.49
CA LEU A 164 7.85 -2.02 -15.97
C LEU A 164 8.86 -1.47 -16.97
N ARG A 165 8.34 -0.82 -18.02
CA ARG A 165 9.17 -0.06 -18.94
C ARG A 165 9.96 1.02 -18.18
N PRO A 166 11.21 1.32 -18.59
CA PRO A 166 12.03 2.33 -17.91
C PRO A 166 11.35 3.70 -17.73
N ALA A 167 10.61 4.16 -18.75
CA ALA A 167 9.87 5.44 -18.67
C ALA A 167 8.74 5.41 -17.63
N THR A 168 8.09 4.25 -17.44
CA THR A 168 7.07 4.08 -16.41
C THR A 168 7.72 4.09 -15.03
N LEU A 169 8.83 3.37 -14.83
CA LEU A 169 9.58 3.42 -13.57
C LEU A 169 10.04 4.84 -13.23
N ALA A 170 10.59 5.59 -14.19
CA ALA A 170 11.00 6.97 -13.98
C ALA A 170 9.84 7.88 -13.52
N THR A 171 8.63 7.64 -14.04
CA THR A 171 7.41 8.34 -13.59
C THR A 171 7.06 7.98 -12.14
N LEU A 172 7.16 6.70 -11.77
CA LEU A 172 6.91 6.23 -10.39
C LEU A 172 7.94 6.77 -9.38
N LEU A 173 9.15 7.12 -9.82
CA LEU A 173 10.17 7.71 -8.95
C LEU A 173 10.04 9.24 -8.81
N THR A 174 9.16 9.87 -9.58
CA THR A 174 8.96 11.31 -9.55
C THR A 174 8.02 11.70 -8.39
N PRO A 175 8.45 12.57 -7.46
CA PRO A 175 7.58 13.03 -6.38
C PRO A 175 6.35 13.78 -6.90
N THR A 176 5.19 13.46 -6.32
CA THR A 176 3.89 14.12 -6.52
C THR A 176 3.41 14.84 -5.25
N SER A 177 4.10 14.59 -4.15
CA SER A 177 4.14 15.35 -2.90
C SER A 177 5.57 15.23 -2.39
N ASP A 178 6.19 16.34 -1.98
CA ASP A 178 7.54 16.33 -1.40
C ASP A 178 7.50 16.81 0.06
N GLY A 179 6.78 16.07 0.90
CA GLY A 179 6.66 16.36 2.33
C GLY A 179 5.43 17.19 2.73
N GLU A 180 4.43 17.34 1.86
CA GLU A 180 3.13 17.89 2.26
C GLU A 180 2.49 17.04 3.37
N ILE A 181 1.75 17.68 4.26
CA ILE A 181 1.01 16.98 5.32
C ILE A 181 -0.16 16.23 4.69
N ASP A 182 -0.07 14.91 4.72
CA ASP A 182 -1.15 14.03 4.29
C ASP A 182 -2.38 14.21 5.19
N ARG A 183 -3.55 14.50 4.60
CA ARG A 183 -4.77 14.82 5.36
C ARG A 183 -5.39 13.63 6.06
N TYR A 184 -5.02 12.40 5.70
CA TYR A 184 -5.45 11.18 6.38
C TYR A 184 -4.39 10.66 7.36
N ALA A 185 -3.14 10.49 6.90
CA ALA A 185 -2.04 9.97 7.73
C ALA A 185 -1.53 10.98 8.77
N ARG A 186 -1.83 12.27 8.60
CA ARG A 186 -1.50 13.40 9.49
C ARG A 186 -0.01 13.60 9.74
N VAL A 187 0.81 13.20 8.77
CA VAL A 187 2.27 13.35 8.81
C VAL A 187 2.76 13.82 7.43
N PRO A 188 3.91 14.51 7.37
CA PRO A 188 4.55 14.84 6.09
C PRO A 188 4.94 13.55 5.37
N LEU A 189 4.50 13.38 4.12
CA LEU A 189 4.84 12.22 3.30
C LEU A 189 5.33 12.65 1.92
N ARG A 190 6.34 11.92 1.44
CA ARG A 190 6.76 11.99 0.05
C ARG A 190 5.99 10.90 -0.70
N TRP A 191 5.11 11.30 -1.60
CA TRP A 191 4.30 10.40 -2.41
C TRP A 191 4.73 10.49 -3.86
N SER A 192 4.69 9.37 -4.55
CA SER A 192 4.71 9.28 -6.01
C SER A 192 3.41 8.63 -6.49
N GLU A 193 3.39 8.14 -7.72
CA GLU A 193 2.28 7.34 -8.23
C GLU A 193 2.31 5.94 -7.59
N GLY A 194 1.63 5.78 -6.46
CA GLY A 194 1.42 4.51 -5.77
C GLY A 194 2.50 4.10 -4.76
N PHE A 195 3.60 4.85 -4.65
CA PHE A 195 4.66 4.57 -3.68
C PHE A 195 4.90 5.73 -2.72
N GLN A 196 5.23 5.39 -1.47
CA GLN A 196 5.96 6.27 -0.58
C GLN A 196 7.40 6.38 -1.10
N LEU A 197 7.98 7.58 -1.02
CA LEU A 197 9.38 7.80 -1.35
C LEU A 197 10.22 7.96 -0.09
N GLY A 198 11.46 7.46 -0.15
CA GLY A 198 12.45 7.52 0.93
C GLY A 198 13.13 8.88 1.00
N GLY A 199 14.37 8.92 1.47
CA GLY A 199 15.08 10.17 1.71
C GLY A 199 14.84 10.75 3.09
N ARG A 200 15.78 11.60 3.52
CA ARG A 200 15.70 12.26 4.82
C ARG A 200 14.45 13.14 4.91
N PRO A 201 13.58 12.94 5.91
CA PRO A 201 12.42 13.81 6.13
C PRO A 201 12.85 15.27 6.30
N HIS A 202 12.06 16.19 5.73
CA HIS A 202 12.29 17.63 5.87
C HIS A 202 11.93 18.15 7.27
N VAL A 203 11.05 17.45 7.99
CA VAL A 203 10.59 17.86 9.32
C VAL A 203 11.56 17.35 10.40
N PRO A 204 12.12 18.23 11.25
CA PRO A 204 12.97 17.82 12.36
C PRO A 204 12.29 16.80 13.27
N GLY A 205 13.02 15.73 13.63
CA GLY A 205 12.52 14.66 14.49
C GLY A 205 11.56 13.67 13.82
N ALA A 206 11.20 13.86 12.54
CA ALA A 206 10.43 12.86 11.79
C ALA A 206 11.30 11.63 11.49
N ILE A 207 10.69 10.45 11.63
CA ILE A 207 11.33 9.16 11.42
C ILE A 207 10.85 8.60 10.07
N SER A 208 11.80 8.33 9.17
CA SER A 208 11.49 7.61 7.93
C SER A 208 11.57 6.11 8.19
N PRO A 209 10.51 5.32 7.91
CA PRO A 209 10.58 3.87 8.07
C PRO A 209 11.59 3.23 7.11
N MET A 210 11.94 3.89 6.01
CA MET A 210 12.93 3.41 5.03
C MET A 210 14.39 3.72 5.45
N GLY A 211 14.61 4.26 6.65
CA GLY A 211 15.93 4.68 7.12
C GLY A 211 16.25 6.14 6.79
N ARG A 212 17.11 6.74 7.61
CA ARG A 212 17.60 8.13 7.52
C ARG A 212 18.52 8.36 6.33
N THR A 213 19.23 7.34 5.88
CA THR A 213 20.23 7.40 4.79
C THR A 213 19.72 6.80 3.48
N SER A 214 18.44 6.42 3.41
CA SER A 214 17.80 6.02 2.15
C SER A 214 17.89 7.14 1.13
N SER A 215 18.09 6.79 -0.13
CA SER A 215 18.21 7.79 -1.19
C SER A 215 16.86 8.45 -1.46
N ARG A 216 16.87 9.66 -2.04
CA ARG A 216 15.62 10.37 -2.38
C ARG A 216 14.78 9.63 -3.42
N ARG A 217 15.40 8.74 -4.19
CA ARG A 217 14.77 7.88 -5.19
C ARG A 217 14.35 6.52 -4.64
N ALA A 218 14.61 6.22 -3.37
CA ALA A 218 14.07 5.01 -2.75
C ALA A 218 12.55 5.07 -2.76
N PHE A 219 11.89 3.95 -3.03
CA PHE A 219 10.44 3.88 -3.23
C PHE A 219 9.90 2.56 -2.69
N GLY A 220 8.73 2.62 -2.07
CA GLY A 220 8.07 1.43 -1.53
C GLY A 220 6.78 1.76 -0.81
N HIS A 221 6.40 0.94 0.16
CA HIS A 221 5.20 1.21 0.95
C HIS A 221 5.30 0.64 2.37
N ASN A 222 4.92 1.46 3.36
CA ASN A 222 4.74 1.04 4.75
C ASN A 222 3.37 0.37 4.95
N GLY A 223 3.36 -0.83 5.54
CA GLY A 223 2.17 -1.58 5.92
C GLY A 223 1.92 -1.52 7.42
N SER A 224 1.27 -0.44 7.88
CA SER A 224 0.88 -0.23 9.28
C SER A 224 2.03 -0.27 10.29
N ASN A 225 3.27 -0.01 9.87
CA ASN A 225 4.50 -0.20 10.67
C ASN A 225 4.66 -1.63 11.21
N CYS A 226 4.11 -2.61 10.51
CA CYS A 226 4.31 -4.04 10.79
C CYS A 226 5.10 -4.72 9.68
N CYS A 227 4.83 -4.29 8.45
CA CYS A 227 5.50 -4.76 7.25
C CYS A 227 6.02 -3.55 6.49
N LEU A 228 7.20 -3.68 5.89
CA LEU A 228 7.81 -2.65 5.08
C LEU A 228 8.62 -3.31 3.97
N ALA A 229 8.40 -2.87 2.75
CA ALA A 229 9.25 -3.24 1.63
C ALA A 229 9.45 -2.03 0.71
N TRP A 230 10.65 -1.88 0.18
CA TRP A 230 11.07 -0.77 -0.69
C TRP A 230 12.29 -1.17 -1.50
N ALA A 231 12.58 -0.40 -2.54
CA ALA A 231 13.79 -0.47 -3.34
C ALA A 231 14.51 0.88 -3.34
N ASP A 232 15.83 0.86 -3.47
CA ASP A 232 16.66 2.03 -3.69
C ASP A 232 17.48 1.86 -4.97
N PRO A 233 17.11 2.58 -6.06
CA PRO A 233 17.80 2.47 -7.33
C PRO A 233 19.23 3.01 -7.30
N ASP A 234 19.54 3.96 -6.41
CA ASP A 234 20.86 4.57 -6.34
C ASP A 234 21.88 3.59 -5.70
N ARG A 235 21.38 2.60 -4.95
CA ARG A 235 22.16 1.54 -4.29
C ARG A 235 21.94 0.15 -4.88
N ARG A 236 21.05 0.02 -5.88
CA ARG A 236 20.56 -1.27 -6.41
C ARG A 236 20.12 -2.25 -5.31
N LEU A 237 19.41 -1.73 -4.30
CA LEU A 237 18.97 -2.49 -3.12
C LEU A 237 17.46 -2.75 -3.18
N ALA A 238 17.04 -3.99 -2.95
CA ALA A 238 15.67 -4.33 -2.58
C ALA A 238 15.62 -4.78 -1.12
N TYR A 239 14.72 -4.17 -0.33
CA TYR A 239 14.57 -4.41 1.10
C TYR A 239 13.16 -4.91 1.41
N ALA A 240 13.08 -5.92 2.29
CA ALA A 240 11.82 -6.38 2.85
C ALA A 240 11.99 -6.78 4.32
N TYR A 241 11.11 -6.26 5.16
CA TYR A 241 10.99 -6.63 6.56
C TYR A 241 9.53 -6.87 6.89
N LEU A 242 9.21 -8.08 7.36
CA LEU A 242 7.87 -8.48 7.76
C LEU A 242 7.91 -8.96 9.22
N THR A 243 7.04 -8.41 10.06
CA THR A 243 6.71 -8.98 11.37
C THR A 243 5.21 -9.19 11.46
N ASN A 244 4.77 -9.97 12.45
CA ASN A 244 3.36 -10.06 12.82
C ASN A 244 3.01 -9.21 14.04
N ARG A 245 3.94 -8.42 14.58
CA ARG A 245 3.72 -7.63 15.80
C ARG A 245 3.50 -6.17 15.49
N ILE A 246 2.46 -5.60 16.10
CA ILE A 246 2.23 -4.15 16.15
C ILE A 246 2.24 -3.74 17.61
N THR A 247 3.07 -2.77 17.97
CA THR A 247 3.15 -2.24 19.33
C THR A 247 2.53 -0.84 19.37
N THR A 248 3.35 0.19 19.32
CA THR A 248 2.93 1.58 19.17
C THR A 248 3.55 2.14 17.90
N ARG A 249 2.82 3.03 17.21
CA ARG A 249 3.29 3.67 15.97
C ARG A 249 4.72 4.19 16.08
N ARG A 250 5.07 4.84 17.21
CA ARG A 250 6.40 5.41 17.41
C ARG A 250 7.47 4.34 17.62
N ALA A 251 7.21 3.32 18.43
CA ALA A 251 8.18 2.24 18.64
C ALA A 251 8.42 1.46 17.33
N ASP A 252 7.33 1.12 16.63
CA ASP A 252 7.38 0.32 15.41
C ASP A 252 8.11 1.05 14.26
N ILE A 253 7.80 2.34 14.04
CA ILE A 253 8.49 3.13 13.00
C ILE A 253 9.97 3.35 13.34
N THR A 254 10.30 3.50 14.63
CA THR A 254 11.69 3.63 15.09
C THR A 254 12.46 2.35 14.85
N HIS A 255 11.85 1.19 15.15
CA HIS A 255 12.44 -0.12 14.88
C HIS A 255 12.69 -0.34 13.40
N HIS A 256 11.71 -0.06 12.54
CA HIS A 256 11.89 -0.15 11.08
C HIS A 256 13.02 0.74 10.59
N ALA A 257 13.09 1.99 11.05
CA ALA A 257 14.17 2.90 10.68
C ALA A 257 15.54 2.38 11.13
N ALA A 258 15.65 1.85 12.35
CA ALA A 258 16.91 1.31 12.88
C ALA A 258 17.39 0.09 12.07
N VAL A 259 16.49 -0.83 11.72
CA VAL A 259 16.85 -2.00 10.89
C VAL A 259 17.24 -1.56 9.47
N ALA A 260 16.50 -0.63 8.87
CA ALA A 260 16.83 -0.09 7.55
C ALA A 260 18.18 0.64 7.56
N ASP A 261 18.45 1.47 8.57
CA ASP A 261 19.72 2.18 8.73
C ASP A 261 20.90 1.21 8.92
N ALA A 262 20.70 0.13 9.69
CA ALA A 262 21.72 -0.90 9.85
C ALA A 262 22.07 -1.58 8.51
N VAL A 263 21.07 -1.92 7.69
CA VAL A 263 21.31 -2.49 6.34
C VAL A 263 22.00 -1.47 5.42
N LEU A 264 21.56 -0.21 5.46
CA LEU A 264 22.14 0.85 4.62
C LEU A 264 23.57 1.23 4.99
N ALA A 265 24.01 0.96 6.22
CA ALA A 265 25.36 1.23 6.69
C ALA A 265 26.40 0.21 6.16
N GLU A 266 25.95 -0.96 5.72
CA GLU A 266 26.80 -2.03 5.19
C GLU A 266 27.01 -1.94 3.66
N LEU A 267 26.48 -0.88 3.01
CA LEU A 267 26.53 -0.64 1.55
C LEU A 267 27.36 0.60 1.21
#